data_AF-A0A140K3F6-F1
#
_entry.id   AF-A0A140K3F6-F1
#
_cell.length_a   1.000
_cell.length_b   1.000
_cell.length_c   1.000
_cell.angle_alpha   90.00
_cell.angle_beta   90.00
_cell.angle_gamma   90.00
#
_symmetry.space_group_name_H-M   'P 1'
#
loop_
_entity.id
_entity.type
_entity.pdbx_description
1 polymer ?
#
loop_
_entity_poly.entity_id
_entity_poly.type
_entity_poly.pdbx_seq_one_letter_code
_entity_poly.pdbx_strand_id
1 'polypeptide(L)'
;MLWHYLQKNRKNFSLFLLTIFCIFTFNNLFITSSSATQEELDGKQLSELITNLENKWERDYEEYFSADFNNYSFDSSEIAERLAEIHQKTKLNPAVIWAVPQEEQLQLLLITPRNQISLERVKPANKSALPNVIKQLERELVKTSRNNYTSYLPPAKLLYQWIVEPLEPQLKAENIDTILFCTGPLLRSLPFAALYDERDQKFLIEKYNIARIPAFNLTDTSYQKHRHKQVLAMGASEFADQPALPGVEVELSIITPQIWTGTKMLNKDFTVQNLKSQYRQRKYDIVHLATHSQFNPGSPKDSYIQFSDRKLTLEQIQNLGLDRPPVDLLVLSACETALGDEEAEFGFAGLALQAGVKSVIASLWLISDAGTVALMSEFYQNLKSDPIQVTALRKAQIAMLKGEVYVEKGQLRGSNTAITLPPTLSQNDLKNLSHPYYWSGFTIIGSPW
;
A
#
# COMPACT_ATOMS: atom_id res chain seq x y z
N MET A 1 -58.89 11.07 -30.27
CA MET A 1 -58.47 9.99 -29.35
C MET A 1 -57.11 10.22 -28.67
N LEU A 2 -56.28 11.19 -29.11
CA LEU A 2 -55.03 11.58 -28.42
C LEU A 2 -55.20 12.69 -27.35
N TRP A 3 -56.38 13.29 -27.20
CA TRP A 3 -56.61 14.40 -26.26
C TRP A 3 -57.12 13.93 -24.88
N HIS A 4 -57.70 12.72 -24.78
CA HIS A 4 -58.17 12.14 -23.51
C HIS A 4 -57.11 11.31 -22.76
N TYR A 5 -56.00 10.95 -23.40
CA TYR A 5 -54.90 10.22 -22.74
C TYR A 5 -53.97 11.15 -21.93
N LEU A 6 -53.91 12.44 -22.28
CA LEU A 6 -53.03 13.43 -21.63
C LEU A 6 -53.63 14.13 -20.40
N GLN A 7 -54.90 13.90 -20.06
CA GLN A 7 -55.51 14.46 -18.85
C GLN A 7 -55.50 13.52 -17.63
N LYS A 8 -55.24 12.21 -17.81
CA LYS A 8 -55.34 11.23 -16.73
C LYS A 8 -54.06 11.07 -15.88
N ASN A 9 -52.93 11.64 -16.31
CA ASN A 9 -51.64 11.54 -15.60
C ASN A 9 -51.16 12.82 -14.89
N ARG A 10 -52.00 13.86 -14.78
CA ARG A 10 -51.63 15.09 -14.03
C ARG A 10 -51.59 14.92 -12.51
N LYS A 11 -52.29 13.94 -11.94
CA LYS A 11 -52.31 13.71 -10.48
C LYS A 11 -51.10 12.92 -9.95
N ASN A 12 -50.46 12.09 -10.78
CA ASN A 12 -49.27 11.33 -10.37
C ASN A 12 -47.96 12.10 -10.58
N PHE A 13 -47.96 13.15 -11.42
CA PHE A 13 -46.78 14.01 -11.60
C PHE A 13 -46.60 15.01 -10.44
N SER A 14 -47.69 15.44 -9.81
CA SER A 14 -47.67 16.33 -8.63
C SER A 14 -47.18 15.62 -7.37
N LEU A 15 -47.44 14.31 -7.21
CA LEU A 15 -46.95 13.53 -6.06
C LEU A 15 -45.47 13.16 -6.19
N PHE A 16 -44.97 13.01 -7.42
CA PHE A 16 -43.56 12.70 -7.70
C PHE A 16 -42.64 13.92 -7.52
N LEU A 17 -43.13 15.13 -7.80
CA LEU A 17 -42.41 16.38 -7.52
C LEU A 17 -42.42 16.78 -6.04
N LEU A 18 -43.48 16.44 -5.28
CA LEU A 18 -43.52 16.71 -3.83
C LEU A 18 -42.66 15.73 -3.00
N THR A 19 -42.45 14.50 -3.45
CA THR A 19 -41.51 13.57 -2.81
C THR A 19 -40.05 13.91 -3.11
N ILE A 20 -39.75 14.43 -4.31
CA ILE A 20 -38.40 14.91 -4.66
C ILE A 20 -38.08 16.24 -3.94
N PHE A 21 -39.08 17.09 -3.65
CA PHE A 21 -38.86 18.33 -2.88
C PHE A 21 -38.75 18.11 -1.36
N CYS A 22 -39.34 17.05 -0.80
CA CYS A 22 -39.13 16.65 0.61
C CYS A 22 -37.81 15.89 0.84
N ILE A 23 -37.22 15.27 -0.19
CA ILE A 23 -35.89 14.65 -0.08
C ILE A 23 -34.78 15.70 -0.26
N PHE A 24 -35.02 16.77 -1.03
CA PHE A 24 -34.06 17.87 -1.20
C PHE A 24 -34.09 18.94 -0.09
N THR A 25 -35.09 18.95 0.78
CA THR A 25 -35.16 19.87 1.94
C THR A 25 -34.69 19.23 3.25
N PHE A 26 -34.44 17.92 3.29
CA PHE A 26 -33.87 17.24 4.47
C PHE A 26 -32.34 17.16 4.51
N ASN A 27 -31.64 17.46 3.40
CA ASN A 27 -30.16 17.52 3.40
C ASN A 27 -29.59 18.92 3.65
N ASN A 28 -30.42 19.94 3.84
CA ASN A 28 -29.99 21.32 4.13
C ASN A 28 -30.46 21.85 5.50
N LEU A 29 -30.87 20.97 6.41
CA LEU A 29 -31.28 21.32 7.78
C LEU A 29 -30.60 20.44 8.84
N PHE A 30 -29.29 20.25 8.72
CA PHE A 30 -28.42 19.92 9.86
C PHE A 30 -27.10 20.68 9.73
N ILE A 31 -27.18 22.00 9.55
CA ILE A 31 -26.11 22.93 9.92
C ILE A 31 -26.74 24.00 10.80
N THR A 32 -27.16 23.58 11.99
CA THR A 32 -27.35 24.48 13.12
C THR A 32 -26.54 23.91 14.27
N SER A 33 -25.32 24.44 14.38
CA SER A 33 -24.53 24.58 15.61
C SER A 33 -24.98 23.72 16.80
N SER A 34 -24.49 22.49 16.85
CA SER A 34 -24.15 21.87 18.12
C SER A 34 -22.67 22.17 18.35
N SER A 35 -22.41 23.35 18.93
CA SER A 35 -21.11 23.69 19.50
C SER A 35 -20.96 22.92 20.81
N ALA A 36 -20.80 21.59 20.72
CA ALA A 36 -19.89 20.94 21.64
C ALA A 36 -18.52 21.46 21.21
N THR A 37 -17.96 22.40 21.98
CA THR A 37 -16.59 22.88 21.82
C THR A 37 -15.69 21.66 21.69
N GLN A 38 -15.29 21.31 20.47
CA GLN A 38 -14.14 20.45 20.28
C GLN A 38 -12.98 21.23 20.89
N GLU A 39 -12.40 20.67 21.94
CA GLU A 39 -11.21 21.23 22.56
C GLU A 39 -10.14 21.34 21.47
N GLU A 40 -9.86 22.58 21.07
CA GLU A 40 -8.85 22.93 20.08
C GLU A 40 -7.52 22.77 20.80
N LEU A 41 -6.82 21.67 20.49
CA LEU A 41 -5.53 21.38 21.11
C LEU A 41 -4.49 22.35 20.57
N ASP A 42 -3.66 22.91 21.44
CA ASP A 42 -2.53 23.71 21.01
C ASP A 42 -1.43 22.82 20.38
N GLY A 43 -0.44 23.45 19.74
CA GLY A 43 0.65 22.74 19.07
C GLY A 43 1.47 21.83 20.01
N LYS A 44 1.58 22.17 21.30
CA LYS A 44 2.31 21.37 22.28
C LYS A 44 1.52 20.11 22.64
N GLN A 45 0.21 20.25 22.89
CA GLN A 45 -0.69 19.14 23.17
C GLN A 45 -0.77 18.17 21.97
N LEU A 46 -0.76 18.70 20.74
CA LEU A 46 -0.71 17.88 19.53
C LEU A 46 0.62 17.13 19.40
N SER A 47 1.74 17.77 19.71
CA SER A 47 3.05 17.10 19.75
C SER A 47 3.08 15.97 20.78
N GLU A 48 2.60 16.22 22.00
CA GLU A 48 2.54 15.21 23.07
C GLU A 48 1.67 14.01 22.68
N LEU A 49 0.54 14.27 22.01
CA LEU A 49 -0.35 13.24 21.48
C LEU A 49 0.36 12.34 20.44
N ILE A 50 1.15 12.92 19.54
CA ILE A 50 1.93 12.17 18.53
C ILE A 50 3.03 11.34 19.19
N THR A 51 3.80 11.92 20.11
CA THR A 51 4.83 11.20 20.87
C THR A 51 4.24 10.02 21.63
N ASN A 52 3.09 10.20 22.29
CA ASN A 52 2.41 9.12 23.01
C ASN A 52 1.94 7.99 22.08
N LEU A 53 1.48 8.35 20.87
CA LEU A 53 1.04 7.38 19.87
C LEU A 53 2.21 6.55 19.33
N GLU A 54 3.31 7.20 18.98
CA GLU A 54 4.54 6.55 18.52
C GLU A 54 5.08 5.58 19.58
N ASN A 55 5.21 6.03 20.83
CA ASN A 55 5.66 5.19 21.95
C ASN A 55 4.70 4.03 22.26
N LYS A 56 3.41 4.17 21.96
CA LYS A 56 2.44 3.07 22.10
C LYS A 56 2.67 2.03 21.01
N TRP A 57 2.73 2.45 19.75
CA TRP A 57 2.88 1.51 18.64
C TRP A 57 4.21 0.78 18.70
N GLU A 58 5.29 1.47 19.07
CA GLU A 58 6.58 0.84 19.34
C GLU A 58 6.46 -0.33 20.32
N ARG A 59 5.87 -0.09 21.50
CA ARG A 59 5.62 -1.16 22.49
C ARG A 59 4.77 -2.29 21.94
N ASP A 60 3.74 -1.99 21.16
CA ASP A 60 2.89 -3.01 20.53
C ASP A 60 3.73 -3.91 19.58
N TYR A 61 4.67 -3.34 18.82
CA TYR A 61 5.59 -4.11 17.97
C TYR A 61 6.60 -4.93 18.78
N GLU A 62 7.20 -4.33 19.81
CA GLU A 62 8.16 -5.01 20.69
C GLU A 62 7.54 -6.22 21.39
N GLU A 63 6.31 -6.07 21.88
CA GLU A 63 5.54 -7.16 22.49
C GLU A 63 5.26 -8.27 21.48
N TYR A 64 4.79 -7.92 20.28
CA TYR A 64 4.47 -8.87 19.22
C TYR A 64 5.70 -9.70 18.79
N PHE A 65 6.87 -9.06 18.70
CA PHE A 65 8.11 -9.72 18.28
C PHE A 65 8.95 -10.27 19.42
N SER A 66 8.58 -9.99 20.68
CA SER A 66 9.42 -10.28 21.84
C SER A 66 10.86 -9.77 21.65
N ALA A 67 10.98 -8.55 21.12
CA ALA A 67 12.24 -7.91 20.77
C ALA A 67 12.24 -6.46 21.28
N ASP A 68 13.42 -5.96 21.66
CA ASP A 68 13.64 -4.55 22.01
C ASP A 68 14.17 -3.85 20.75
N PHE A 69 13.38 -2.90 20.26
CA PHE A 69 13.73 -2.12 19.07
C PHE A 69 14.35 -0.79 19.50
N ASN A 70 15.43 -0.81 20.29
CA ASN A 70 16.31 0.32 20.63
C ASN A 70 16.10 1.53 19.70
N ASN A 71 15.42 2.60 20.15
CA ASN A 71 15.44 3.83 19.37
C ASN A 71 15.06 5.13 20.10
N TYR A 72 15.36 6.19 19.34
CA TYR A 72 15.14 7.59 19.60
C TYR A 72 13.64 7.92 19.55
N SER A 73 13.17 8.73 20.51
CA SER A 73 11.83 9.30 20.45
C SER A 73 11.93 10.66 19.78
N PHE A 74 11.28 10.82 18.62
CA PHE A 74 11.21 12.13 17.95
C PHE A 74 9.96 12.89 18.43
N ASP A 75 10.12 14.16 18.74
CA ASP A 75 8.99 15.07 18.86
C ASP A 75 8.49 15.55 17.48
N SER A 76 7.36 16.27 17.45
CA SER A 76 6.76 16.74 16.20
C SER A 76 7.69 17.65 15.37
N SER A 77 8.54 18.44 16.03
CA SER A 77 9.47 19.34 15.35
C SER A 77 10.63 18.57 14.74
N GLU A 78 11.18 17.58 15.45
CA GLU A 78 12.22 16.70 14.92
C GLU A 78 11.70 15.86 13.74
N ILE A 79 10.44 15.39 13.80
CA ILE A 79 9.78 14.74 12.65
C ILE A 79 9.72 15.70 11.46
N ALA A 80 9.26 16.93 11.66
CA ALA A 80 9.17 17.94 10.60
C ALA A 80 10.54 18.27 9.99
N GLU A 81 11.58 18.39 10.81
CA GLU A 81 12.97 18.59 10.38
C GLU A 81 13.46 17.43 9.50
N ARG A 82 13.19 16.17 9.90
CA ARG A 82 13.51 14.99 9.08
C ARG A 82 12.80 15.02 7.73
N LEU A 83 11.51 15.35 7.71
CA LEU A 83 10.75 15.49 6.46
C LEU A 83 11.33 16.60 5.56
N ALA A 84 11.77 17.72 6.14
CA ALA A 84 12.43 18.79 5.41
C ALA A 84 13.81 18.36 4.86
N GLU A 85 14.60 17.61 5.61
CA GLU A 85 15.86 17.02 5.14
C GLU A 85 15.64 16.07 3.95
N ILE A 86 14.62 15.22 4.03
CA ILE A 86 14.23 14.33 2.93
C ILE A 86 13.88 15.17 1.71
N HIS A 87 13.07 16.22 1.87
CA HIS A 87 12.71 17.10 0.76
C HIS A 87 13.92 17.74 0.07
N GLN A 88 14.87 18.22 0.85
CA GLN A 88 16.10 18.81 0.30
C GLN A 88 16.89 17.79 -0.54
N LYS A 89 16.99 16.54 -0.05
CA LYS A 89 17.79 15.47 -0.65
C LYS A 89 17.13 14.77 -1.85
N THR A 90 15.82 14.53 -1.80
CA THR A 90 15.09 13.73 -2.79
C THR A 90 14.26 14.58 -3.76
N LYS A 91 13.94 15.82 -3.39
CA LYS A 91 12.97 16.72 -4.05
C LYS A 91 11.51 16.29 -3.94
N LEU A 92 11.22 15.15 -3.29
CA LEU A 92 9.87 14.81 -2.87
C LEU A 92 9.47 15.69 -1.70
N ASN A 93 8.19 15.98 -1.52
CA ASN A 93 7.69 16.79 -0.41
C ASN A 93 6.79 15.92 0.48
N PRO A 94 7.37 15.20 1.47
CA PRO A 94 6.64 14.20 2.23
C PRO A 94 5.89 14.79 3.42
N ALA A 95 4.73 14.22 3.73
CA ALA A 95 4.02 14.41 4.99
C ALA A 95 3.72 13.06 5.65
N VAL A 96 3.58 13.07 6.97
CA VAL A 96 3.18 11.88 7.75
C VAL A 96 1.73 12.05 8.19
N ILE A 97 0.92 11.03 7.97
CA ILE A 97 -0.45 10.95 8.45
C ILE A 97 -0.57 9.81 9.44
N TRP A 98 -0.94 10.12 10.68
CA TRP A 98 -1.41 9.12 11.64
C TRP A 98 -2.91 8.97 11.54
N ALA A 99 -3.38 7.78 11.16
CA ALA A 99 -4.80 7.46 11.15
C ALA A 99 -5.10 6.48 12.29
N VAL A 100 -5.87 6.96 13.27
CA VAL A 100 -6.11 6.27 14.54
C VAL A 100 -7.61 6.08 14.74
N PRO A 101 -8.15 4.87 14.48
CA PRO A 101 -9.53 4.54 14.79
C PRO A 101 -9.79 4.68 16.30
N GLN A 102 -10.88 5.36 16.65
CA GLN A 102 -11.40 5.49 18.02
C GLN A 102 -12.84 4.96 18.07
N GLU A 103 -13.38 4.74 19.26
CA GLU A 103 -14.74 4.21 19.44
C GLU A 103 -15.80 5.03 18.68
N GLU A 104 -15.72 6.36 18.74
CA GLU A 104 -16.74 7.27 18.19
C GLU A 104 -16.32 8.01 16.91
N GLN A 105 -15.07 7.87 16.46
CA GLN A 105 -14.53 8.63 15.32
C GLN A 105 -13.22 8.04 14.79
N LEU A 106 -12.82 8.44 13.58
CA LEU A 106 -11.44 8.33 13.14
C LEU A 106 -10.70 9.62 13.49
N GLN A 107 -9.55 9.49 14.15
CA GLN A 107 -8.65 10.60 14.39
C GLN A 107 -7.53 10.62 13.36
N LEU A 108 -7.32 11.76 12.72
CA LEU A 108 -6.26 11.96 11.74
C LEU A 108 -5.32 13.05 12.23
N LEU A 109 -4.03 12.73 12.37
CA LEU A 109 -2.98 13.72 12.64
C LEU A 109 -2.09 13.84 11.41
N LEU A 110 -1.70 15.05 11.06
CA LEU A 110 -0.81 15.35 9.94
C LEU A 110 0.38 16.17 10.44
N ILE A 111 1.60 15.77 10.08
CA ILE A 111 2.80 16.62 10.18
C ILE A 111 3.38 16.82 8.78
N THR A 112 3.81 18.06 8.52
CA THR A 112 4.42 18.49 7.26
C THR A 112 5.85 19.00 7.47
N PRO A 113 6.66 19.15 6.40
CA PRO A 113 8.04 19.64 6.52
C PRO A 113 8.17 21.06 7.08
N ARG A 114 7.10 21.87 7.01
CA ARG A 114 7.06 23.22 7.60
C ARG A 114 6.56 23.23 9.05
N ASN A 115 6.55 22.07 9.71
CA ASN A 115 6.06 21.88 11.07
C ASN A 115 4.61 22.34 11.28
N GLN A 116 3.79 22.27 10.23
CA GLN A 116 2.34 22.44 10.38
C GLN A 116 1.75 21.13 10.86
N ILE A 117 1.03 21.19 11.98
CA ILE A 117 0.33 20.05 12.59
C ILE A 117 -1.17 20.28 12.47
N SER A 118 -1.92 19.29 12.01
CA SER A 118 -3.39 19.31 12.09
C SER A 118 -3.95 18.06 12.72
N LEU A 119 -5.15 18.22 13.28
CA LEU A 119 -5.92 17.17 13.91
C LEU A 119 -7.34 17.23 13.36
N GLU A 120 -7.71 16.23 12.57
CA GLU A 120 -9.07 16.06 12.06
C GLU A 120 -9.77 14.91 12.78
N ARG A 121 -11.06 15.09 13.04
CA ARG A 121 -11.89 14.14 13.77
C ARG A 121 -13.12 13.78 12.94
N VAL A 122 -13.12 12.59 12.38
CA VAL A 122 -14.11 12.12 11.41
C VAL A 122 -15.08 11.16 12.08
N LYS A 123 -16.14 11.72 12.69
CA LYS A 123 -17.16 10.97 13.45
C LYS A 123 -17.82 9.83 12.67
N PRO A 124 -18.17 9.98 11.36
CA PRO A 124 -18.78 8.87 10.61
C PRO A 124 -17.86 7.65 10.45
N ALA A 125 -16.54 7.84 10.54
CA ALA A 125 -15.53 6.80 10.40
C ALA A 125 -15.17 6.16 11.76
N ASN A 126 -16.18 5.82 12.57
CA ASN A 126 -15.99 5.22 13.88
C ASN A 126 -15.67 3.72 13.80
N LYS A 127 -15.34 3.10 14.95
CA LYS A 127 -14.93 1.69 15.05
C LYS A 127 -16.00 0.70 14.56
N SER A 128 -17.28 1.09 14.50
CA SER A 128 -18.34 0.25 13.94
C SER A 128 -18.41 0.35 12.42
N ALA A 129 -18.28 1.55 11.86
CA ALA A 129 -18.44 1.78 10.43
C ALA A 129 -17.16 1.48 9.64
N LEU A 130 -16.01 1.93 10.13
CA LEU A 130 -14.73 1.89 9.40
C LEU A 130 -14.31 0.48 8.97
N PRO A 131 -14.31 -0.55 9.84
CA PRO A 131 -13.94 -1.91 9.44
C PRO A 131 -14.84 -2.47 8.34
N ASN A 132 -16.14 -2.17 8.41
CA ASN A 132 -17.11 -2.68 7.45
C ASN A 132 -16.87 -2.13 6.04
N VAL A 133 -16.52 -0.84 5.93
CA VAL A 133 -16.21 -0.21 4.64
C VAL A 133 -14.87 -0.68 4.09
N ILE A 134 -13.85 -0.86 4.93
CA ILE A 134 -12.55 -1.44 4.54
C ILE A 134 -12.74 -2.87 4.01
N LYS A 135 -13.39 -3.75 4.80
CA LYS A 135 -13.71 -5.13 4.39
C LYS A 135 -14.56 -5.16 3.12
N GLN A 136 -15.44 -4.17 2.91
CA GLN A 136 -16.18 -4.06 1.64
C GLN A 136 -15.25 -3.70 0.48
N LEU A 137 -14.38 -2.70 0.63
CA LEU A 137 -13.42 -2.33 -0.42
C LEU A 137 -12.53 -3.52 -0.82
N GLU A 138 -11.91 -4.18 0.17
CA GLU A 138 -11.04 -5.34 -0.06
C GLU A 138 -11.77 -6.45 -0.81
N ARG A 139 -12.98 -6.82 -0.37
CA ARG A 139 -13.80 -7.84 -1.04
C ARG A 139 -14.17 -7.46 -2.47
N GLU A 140 -14.55 -6.21 -2.71
CA GLU A 140 -14.96 -5.77 -4.05
C GLU A 140 -13.76 -5.60 -5.00
N LEU A 141 -12.57 -5.29 -4.49
CA LEU A 141 -11.35 -5.26 -5.30
C LEU A 141 -10.94 -6.65 -5.80
N VAL A 142 -11.10 -7.69 -4.98
CA VAL A 142 -10.75 -9.07 -5.36
C VAL A 142 -11.80 -9.72 -6.27
N LYS A 143 -13.05 -9.22 -6.27
CA LYS A 143 -14.12 -9.67 -7.19
C LYS A 143 -13.92 -9.10 -8.60
N THR A 144 -13.04 -9.71 -9.40
CA THR A 144 -12.74 -9.27 -10.78
C THR A 144 -13.76 -9.70 -11.85
N SER A 145 -14.95 -10.17 -11.46
CA SER A 145 -15.98 -10.66 -12.41
C SER A 145 -16.50 -9.56 -13.34
N ARG A 146 -16.65 -9.88 -14.63
CA ARG A 146 -17.04 -8.95 -15.72
C ARG A 146 -18.34 -8.16 -15.47
N ASN A 147 -19.23 -8.65 -14.60
CA ASN A 147 -20.50 -7.99 -14.29
C ASN A 147 -20.41 -6.92 -13.18
N ASN A 148 -19.26 -6.74 -12.52
CA ASN A 148 -19.14 -5.87 -11.34
C ASN A 148 -17.82 -5.08 -11.26
N TYR A 149 -17.26 -4.66 -12.40
CA TYR A 149 -15.90 -4.08 -12.52
C TYR A 149 -15.70 -2.69 -11.85
N THR A 150 -16.71 -2.14 -11.17
CA THR A 150 -16.65 -0.84 -10.49
C THR A 150 -17.30 -0.84 -9.11
N SER A 151 -17.67 -2.00 -8.56
CA SER A 151 -18.32 -2.09 -7.24
C SER A 151 -17.42 -1.67 -6.08
N TYR A 152 -16.11 -1.61 -6.30
CA TYR A 152 -15.15 -1.05 -5.35
C TYR A 152 -15.27 0.48 -5.23
N LEU A 153 -15.87 1.19 -6.20
CA LEU A 153 -15.89 2.66 -6.20
C LEU A 153 -16.65 3.27 -5.01
N PRO A 154 -17.86 2.82 -4.62
CA PRO A 154 -18.54 3.37 -3.46
C PRO A 154 -17.74 3.30 -2.16
N PRO A 155 -17.21 2.13 -1.72
CA PRO A 155 -16.39 2.10 -0.51
C PRO A 155 -15.06 2.86 -0.67
N ALA A 156 -14.44 2.85 -1.87
CA ALA A 156 -13.22 3.62 -2.14
C ALA A 156 -13.42 5.15 -1.99
N LYS A 157 -14.57 5.66 -2.46
CA LYS A 157 -14.96 7.07 -2.31
C LYS A 157 -15.18 7.43 -0.86
N LEU A 158 -15.95 6.61 -0.14
CA LEU A 158 -16.26 6.89 1.26
C LEU A 158 -15.00 6.90 2.13
N LEU A 159 -14.08 5.97 1.90
CA LEU A 159 -12.79 5.94 2.61
C LEU A 159 -11.89 7.13 2.22
N TYR A 160 -11.94 7.60 0.96
CA TYR A 160 -11.26 8.84 0.57
C TYR A 160 -11.79 10.05 1.34
N GLN A 161 -13.12 10.19 1.39
CA GLN A 161 -13.81 11.26 2.13
C GLN A 161 -13.49 11.24 3.62
N TRP A 162 -13.28 10.05 4.19
CA TRP A 162 -12.96 9.90 5.61
C TRP A 162 -11.50 10.11 5.95
N ILE A 163 -10.57 9.74 5.07
CA ILE A 163 -9.15 9.65 5.43
C ILE A 163 -8.33 10.79 4.82
N VAL A 164 -8.64 11.19 3.59
CA VAL A 164 -7.78 12.10 2.80
C VAL A 164 -8.42 13.46 2.64
N GLU A 165 -9.71 13.51 2.32
CA GLU A 165 -10.42 14.77 2.08
C GLU A 165 -10.29 15.81 3.22
N PRO A 166 -10.38 15.43 4.52
CA PRO A 166 -10.24 16.40 5.61
C PRO A 166 -8.86 17.07 5.65
N LEU A 167 -7.82 16.39 5.17
CA LEU A 167 -6.44 16.86 5.20
C LEU A 167 -6.02 17.58 3.92
N GLU A 168 -6.81 17.47 2.84
CA GLU A 168 -6.47 18.03 1.54
C GLU A 168 -6.14 19.54 1.53
N PRO A 169 -6.85 20.42 2.25
CA PRO A 169 -6.53 21.85 2.24
C PRO A 169 -5.07 22.10 2.61
N GLN A 170 -4.57 21.41 3.65
CA GLN A 170 -3.20 21.55 4.11
C GLN A 170 -2.21 20.83 3.17
N LEU A 171 -2.53 19.60 2.72
CA LEU A 171 -1.70 18.88 1.76
C LEU A 171 -1.46 19.72 0.48
N LYS A 172 -2.50 20.39 -0.02
CA LYS A 172 -2.43 21.30 -1.18
C LYS A 172 -1.65 22.58 -0.87
N ALA A 173 -1.92 23.24 0.26
CA ALA A 173 -1.24 24.48 0.65
C ALA A 173 0.28 24.30 0.87
N GLU A 174 0.69 23.09 1.26
CA GLU A 174 2.07 22.69 1.49
C GLU A 174 2.72 22.08 0.24
N ASN A 175 1.98 21.85 -0.84
CA ASN A 175 2.42 21.13 -2.05
C ASN A 175 2.97 19.73 -1.76
N ILE A 176 2.32 18.98 -0.86
CA ILE A 176 2.73 17.62 -0.53
C ILE A 176 2.53 16.71 -1.75
N ASP A 177 3.54 15.88 -2.05
CA ASP A 177 3.49 14.91 -3.15
C ASP A 177 3.68 13.46 -2.68
N THR A 178 4.01 13.26 -1.40
CA THR A 178 4.34 11.96 -0.82
C THR A 178 3.70 11.85 0.56
N ILE A 179 3.00 10.74 0.81
CA ILE A 179 2.32 10.50 2.07
C ILE A 179 2.90 9.24 2.71
N LEU A 180 3.36 9.38 3.95
CA LEU A 180 3.71 8.29 4.84
C LEU A 180 2.52 8.01 5.75
N PHE A 181 1.83 6.90 5.52
CA PHE A 181 0.75 6.46 6.38
C PHE A 181 1.33 5.68 7.57
N CYS A 182 1.17 6.28 8.75
CA CYS A 182 1.44 5.65 10.04
C CYS A 182 0.09 5.19 10.59
N THR A 183 -0.22 3.90 10.49
CA THR A 183 -1.58 3.41 10.74
C THR A 183 -1.61 2.41 11.88
N GLY A 184 -2.61 2.58 12.74
CA GLY A 184 -2.91 1.58 13.75
C GLY A 184 -3.43 0.27 13.14
N PRO A 185 -3.72 -0.70 14.02
CA PRO A 185 -4.65 -1.81 13.79
C PRO A 185 -5.81 -1.44 12.85
N LEU A 186 -6.36 -2.40 12.10
CA LEU A 186 -7.40 -2.25 11.06
C LEU A 186 -6.97 -1.57 9.74
N LEU A 187 -6.19 -0.49 9.78
CA LEU A 187 -5.89 0.31 8.58
C LEU A 187 -4.65 -0.18 7.80
N ARG A 188 -3.90 -1.13 8.37
CA ARG A 188 -2.66 -1.64 7.76
C ARG A 188 -2.90 -2.43 6.46
N SER A 189 -4.05 -3.10 6.32
CA SER A 189 -4.46 -3.82 5.11
C SER A 189 -5.19 -2.95 4.07
N LEU A 190 -5.56 -1.70 4.42
CA LEU A 190 -6.33 -0.83 3.53
C LEU A 190 -5.53 -0.48 2.27
N PRO A 191 -6.01 -0.76 1.04
CA PRO A 191 -5.35 -0.33 -0.19
C PRO A 191 -5.48 1.18 -0.44
N PHE A 192 -4.69 2.00 0.27
CA PHE A 192 -4.68 3.46 0.13
C PHE A 192 -4.58 3.93 -1.33
N ALA A 193 -3.79 3.24 -2.16
CA ALA A 193 -3.64 3.55 -3.58
C ALA A 193 -4.97 3.53 -4.36
N ALA A 194 -5.94 2.72 -3.94
CA ALA A 194 -7.25 2.57 -4.58
C ALA A 194 -8.33 3.50 -4.01
N LEU A 195 -8.04 4.34 -3.00
CA LEU A 195 -8.99 5.36 -2.56
C LEU A 195 -9.26 6.33 -3.71
N TYR A 196 -10.52 6.74 -3.88
CA TYR A 196 -10.94 7.43 -5.10
C TYR A 196 -11.57 8.79 -4.78
N ASP A 197 -10.98 9.85 -5.31
CA ASP A 197 -11.59 11.18 -5.31
C ASP A 197 -12.57 11.29 -6.47
N GLU A 198 -13.85 11.32 -6.15
CA GLU A 198 -14.90 11.52 -7.16
C GLU A 198 -14.87 12.92 -7.79
N ARG A 199 -14.42 13.94 -7.04
CA ARG A 199 -14.43 15.34 -7.51
C ARG A 199 -13.39 15.56 -8.62
N ASP A 200 -12.22 14.93 -8.46
CA ASP A 200 -11.12 15.01 -9.43
C ASP A 200 -11.10 13.82 -10.41
N GLN A 201 -11.96 12.82 -10.20
CA GLN A 201 -11.99 11.54 -10.91
C GLN A 201 -10.62 10.84 -10.93
N LYS A 202 -9.96 10.82 -9.75
CA LYS A 202 -8.60 10.29 -9.60
C LYS A 202 -8.49 9.35 -8.43
N PHE A 203 -7.72 8.29 -8.59
CA PHE A 203 -7.25 7.49 -7.48
C PHE A 203 -6.18 8.24 -6.68
N LEU A 204 -6.04 7.91 -5.39
CA LEU A 204 -5.05 8.54 -4.51
C LEU A 204 -3.63 8.36 -5.05
N ILE A 205 -3.34 7.20 -5.66
CA ILE A 205 -2.04 6.93 -6.28
C ILE A 205 -1.72 7.87 -7.45
N GLU A 206 -2.73 8.45 -8.10
CA GLU A 206 -2.51 9.45 -9.14
C GLU A 206 -2.16 10.82 -8.55
N LYS A 207 -2.44 11.05 -7.27
CA LYS A 207 -2.19 12.31 -6.57
C LYS A 207 -0.86 12.31 -5.82
N TYR A 208 -0.55 11.22 -5.12
CA TYR A 208 0.61 11.15 -4.22
C TYR A 208 1.42 9.86 -4.41
N ASN A 209 2.71 9.92 -4.10
CA ASN A 209 3.48 8.75 -3.71
C ASN A 209 2.96 8.26 -2.36
N ILE A 210 2.79 6.94 -2.19
CA ILE A 210 2.17 6.37 -0.99
C ILE A 210 3.11 5.33 -0.41
N ALA A 211 3.45 5.48 0.87
CA ALA A 211 4.20 4.50 1.64
C ALA A 211 3.54 4.28 3.01
N ARG A 212 3.82 3.14 3.61
CA ARG A 212 3.39 2.80 4.96
C ARG A 212 4.59 2.71 5.87
N ILE A 213 4.43 3.13 7.11
CA ILE A 213 5.47 2.99 8.13
C ILE A 213 4.87 2.35 9.39
N PRO A 214 5.59 1.43 10.07
CA PRO A 214 5.13 0.84 11.33
C PRO A 214 4.84 1.90 12.39
N ALA A 215 5.82 2.79 12.54
CA ALA A 215 5.89 3.97 13.39
C ALA A 215 6.98 4.86 12.75
N PHE A 216 6.93 6.17 12.93
CA PHE A 216 8.01 7.05 12.46
C PHE A 216 9.32 6.76 13.19
N ASN A 217 9.26 6.54 14.50
CA ASN A 217 10.44 6.23 15.34
C ASN A 217 11.08 4.86 15.00
N LEU A 218 10.30 3.95 14.40
CA LEU A 218 10.77 2.63 13.98
C LEU A 218 11.24 2.56 12.51
N THR A 219 11.23 3.68 11.80
CA THR A 219 11.59 3.73 10.38
C THR A 219 12.93 4.43 10.20
N ASP A 220 13.89 3.78 9.52
CA ASP A 220 15.09 4.46 9.06
C ASP A 220 14.72 5.48 7.97
N THR A 221 14.64 6.75 8.36
CA THR A 221 14.26 7.82 7.45
C THR A 221 15.43 8.42 6.68
N SER A 222 16.63 7.83 6.79
CA SER A 222 17.79 8.35 6.09
C SER A 222 17.71 8.08 4.58
N TYR A 223 18.00 9.12 3.78
CA TYR A 223 18.19 8.96 2.34
C TYR A 223 19.68 8.86 2.01
N GLN A 224 20.04 7.81 1.28
CA GLN A 224 21.36 7.63 0.70
C GLN A 224 21.23 7.32 -0.78
N LYS A 225 21.91 8.11 -1.62
CA LYS A 225 21.91 7.90 -3.07
C LYS A 225 22.88 6.79 -3.44
N HIS A 226 22.40 5.57 -3.53
CA HIS A 226 23.19 4.43 -3.99
C HIS A 226 23.31 4.46 -5.52
N ARG A 227 24.55 4.57 -6.02
CA ARG A 227 24.88 4.41 -7.44
C ARG A 227 25.41 2.98 -7.62
N HIS A 228 24.81 2.22 -8.55
CA HIS A 228 25.13 0.82 -8.91
C HIS A 228 24.42 -0.28 -8.09
N LYS A 229 23.08 -0.22 -8.01
CA LYS A 229 22.29 -1.31 -7.42
C LYS A 229 22.42 -2.58 -8.26
N GLN A 230 22.83 -3.70 -7.66
CA GLN A 230 22.63 -5.03 -8.23
C GLN A 230 21.45 -5.72 -7.55
N VAL A 231 20.78 -6.59 -8.30
CA VAL A 231 19.63 -7.35 -7.79
C VAL A 231 20.02 -8.79 -7.52
N LEU A 232 19.71 -9.28 -6.33
CA LEU A 232 19.66 -10.71 -6.05
C LEU A 232 18.22 -11.17 -6.23
N ALA A 233 17.90 -11.74 -7.38
CA ALA A 233 16.57 -12.19 -7.75
C ALA A 233 16.46 -13.70 -7.54
N MET A 234 15.64 -14.14 -6.59
CA MET A 234 15.47 -15.54 -6.24
C MET A 234 14.00 -15.93 -6.20
N GLY A 235 13.66 -17.19 -6.51
CA GLY A 235 12.27 -17.63 -6.42
C GLY A 235 12.02 -19.09 -6.72
N ALA A 236 10.79 -19.54 -6.49
CA ALA A 236 10.30 -20.87 -6.83
C ALA A 236 9.07 -20.78 -7.72
N SER A 237 9.09 -21.49 -8.85
CA SER A 237 7.94 -21.68 -9.75
C SER A 237 7.27 -23.04 -9.54
N GLU A 238 7.98 -23.99 -8.92
CA GLU A 238 7.55 -25.36 -8.70
C GLU A 238 7.46 -25.69 -7.21
N PHE A 239 6.37 -26.33 -6.81
CA PHE A 239 6.09 -26.67 -5.41
C PHE A 239 5.48 -28.06 -5.29
N ALA A 240 5.73 -28.74 -4.17
CA ALA A 240 5.18 -30.06 -3.89
C ALA A 240 3.76 -29.98 -3.31
N ASP A 241 3.48 -28.97 -2.48
CA ASP A 241 2.25 -28.79 -1.71
C ASP A 241 1.46 -27.53 -2.08
N GLN A 242 1.89 -26.79 -3.11
CA GLN A 242 1.27 -25.54 -3.58
C GLN A 242 1.11 -25.53 -5.11
N PRO A 243 0.20 -24.69 -5.66
CA PRO A 243 0.11 -24.49 -7.10
C PRO A 243 1.40 -23.91 -7.70
N ALA A 244 1.73 -24.32 -8.92
CA ALA A 244 2.86 -23.76 -9.66
C ALA A 244 2.65 -22.26 -9.95
N LEU A 245 3.76 -21.50 -9.93
CA LEU A 245 3.83 -20.08 -10.27
C LEU A 245 4.71 -19.87 -11.51
N PRO A 246 4.22 -20.20 -12.72
CA PRO A 246 5.01 -20.10 -13.94
C PRO A 246 5.52 -18.68 -14.25
N GLY A 247 4.89 -17.63 -13.71
CA GLY A 247 5.32 -16.25 -13.88
C GLY A 247 6.59 -15.91 -13.12
N VAL A 248 6.94 -16.65 -12.07
CA VAL A 248 8.19 -16.44 -11.31
C VAL A 248 9.41 -16.56 -12.23
N GLU A 249 9.46 -17.57 -13.11
CA GLU A 249 10.59 -17.71 -14.03
C GLU A 249 10.70 -16.53 -15.01
N VAL A 250 9.54 -16.04 -15.48
CA VAL A 250 9.43 -14.90 -16.39
C VAL A 250 9.90 -13.62 -15.68
N GLU A 251 9.33 -13.33 -14.53
CA GLU A 251 9.63 -12.20 -13.66
C GLU A 251 11.13 -12.11 -13.34
N LEU A 252 11.72 -13.18 -12.81
CA LEU A 252 13.13 -13.18 -12.45
C LEU A 252 14.04 -12.97 -13.66
N SER A 253 13.67 -13.52 -14.82
CA SER A 253 14.44 -13.37 -16.06
C SER A 253 14.40 -11.95 -16.64
N ILE A 254 13.30 -11.22 -16.41
CA ILE A 254 13.14 -9.81 -16.79
C ILE A 254 13.95 -8.93 -15.84
N ILE A 255 13.81 -9.15 -14.54
CA ILE A 255 14.55 -8.38 -13.53
C ILE A 255 16.06 -8.53 -13.77
N THR A 256 16.53 -9.76 -13.97
CA THR A 256 17.95 -10.04 -14.24
C THR A 256 18.12 -11.21 -15.21
N PRO A 257 18.91 -11.06 -16.30
CA PRO A 257 19.82 -9.95 -16.57
C PRO A 257 19.25 -8.85 -17.51
N GLN A 258 17.95 -8.87 -17.85
CA GLN A 258 17.42 -8.00 -18.92
C GLN A 258 17.35 -6.52 -18.50
N ILE A 259 16.65 -6.19 -17.41
CA ILE A 259 16.52 -4.80 -16.95
C ILE A 259 17.73 -4.42 -16.08
N TRP A 260 18.08 -5.26 -15.10
CA TRP A 260 19.15 -5.00 -14.13
C TRP A 260 20.26 -6.04 -14.21
N THR A 261 21.45 -5.63 -13.78
CA THR A 261 22.57 -6.55 -13.51
C THR A 261 22.39 -7.20 -12.14
N GLY A 262 22.80 -8.46 -12.00
CA GLY A 262 22.66 -9.17 -10.74
C GLY A 262 22.79 -10.67 -10.88
N THR A 263 22.21 -11.39 -9.91
CA THR A 263 22.20 -12.85 -9.87
C THR A 263 20.77 -13.35 -9.80
N LYS A 264 20.47 -14.37 -10.62
CA LYS A 264 19.18 -15.07 -10.64
C LYS A 264 19.34 -16.48 -10.05
N MET A 265 18.44 -16.89 -9.14
CA MET A 265 18.37 -18.26 -8.61
C MET A 265 16.93 -18.77 -8.62
N LEU A 266 16.70 -19.97 -9.15
CA LEU A 266 15.35 -20.52 -9.35
C LEU A 266 15.25 -21.94 -8.76
N ASN A 267 14.08 -22.27 -8.20
CA ASN A 267 13.72 -23.61 -7.72
C ASN A 267 14.80 -24.20 -6.80
N LYS A 268 15.49 -25.27 -7.20
CA LYS A 268 16.53 -25.93 -6.39
C LYS A 268 17.63 -24.98 -5.86
N ASP A 269 17.87 -23.86 -6.55
CA ASP A 269 18.85 -22.86 -6.13
C ASP A 269 18.27 -21.78 -5.19
N PHE A 270 16.94 -21.69 -5.07
CA PHE A 270 16.22 -20.81 -4.15
C PHE A 270 16.14 -21.41 -2.74
N THR A 271 17.29 -21.43 -2.07
CA THR A 271 17.42 -21.89 -0.68
C THR A 271 17.84 -20.76 0.24
N VAL A 272 17.49 -20.88 1.52
CA VAL A 272 17.93 -19.92 2.56
C VAL A 272 19.45 -19.81 2.62
N GLN A 273 20.16 -20.94 2.47
CA GLN A 273 21.62 -20.94 2.50
C GLN A 273 22.23 -20.19 1.31
N ASN A 274 21.66 -20.35 0.12
CA ASN A 274 22.10 -19.62 -1.07
C ASN A 274 21.82 -18.13 -0.95
N LEU A 275 20.65 -17.74 -0.43
CA LEU A 275 20.33 -16.33 -0.14
C LEU A 275 21.39 -15.70 0.78
N LYS A 276 21.68 -16.35 1.92
CA LYS A 276 22.70 -15.89 2.86
C LYS A 276 24.10 -15.85 2.26
N SER A 277 24.44 -16.87 1.45
CA SER A 277 25.74 -16.97 0.78
C SER A 277 25.97 -15.85 -0.24
N GLN A 278 24.98 -15.60 -1.09
CA GLN A 278 25.03 -14.54 -2.09
C GLN A 278 25.04 -13.18 -1.42
N TYR A 279 24.14 -12.94 -0.46
CA TYR A 279 24.03 -11.64 0.17
C TYR A 279 25.32 -11.19 0.88
N ARG A 280 26.02 -12.13 1.54
CA ARG A 280 27.33 -11.89 2.17
C ARG A 280 28.43 -11.42 1.22
N GLN A 281 28.25 -11.52 -0.10
CA GLN A 281 29.19 -10.96 -1.06
C GLN A 281 29.15 -9.42 -1.10
N ARG A 282 28.15 -8.79 -0.48
CA ARG A 282 28.01 -7.31 -0.34
C ARG A 282 27.99 -6.55 -1.66
N LYS A 283 27.32 -7.13 -2.66
CA LYS A 283 27.15 -6.51 -3.99
C LYS A 283 25.69 -6.17 -4.32
N TYR A 284 24.75 -6.64 -3.52
CA TYR A 284 23.32 -6.53 -3.79
C TYR A 284 22.70 -5.50 -2.86
N ASP A 285 22.05 -4.50 -3.43
CA ASP A 285 21.28 -3.50 -2.68
C ASP A 285 19.78 -3.84 -2.70
N ILE A 286 19.36 -4.67 -3.67
CA ILE A 286 17.99 -5.13 -3.83
C ILE A 286 17.98 -6.65 -3.73
N VAL A 287 17.13 -7.18 -2.84
CA VAL A 287 16.80 -8.60 -2.78
C VAL A 287 15.37 -8.75 -3.26
N HIS A 288 15.14 -9.62 -4.25
CA HIS A 288 13.83 -9.90 -4.79
C HIS A 288 13.51 -11.38 -4.58
N LEU A 289 12.43 -11.68 -3.89
CA LEU A 289 11.95 -13.03 -3.60
C LEU A 289 10.59 -13.24 -4.24
N ALA A 290 10.49 -14.15 -5.21
CA ALA A 290 9.25 -14.48 -5.92
C ALA A 290 8.82 -15.92 -5.62
N THR A 291 7.75 -16.09 -4.83
CA THR A 291 7.33 -17.40 -4.30
C THR A 291 5.95 -17.33 -3.65
N HIS A 292 5.47 -18.42 -3.04
CA HIS A 292 4.33 -18.38 -2.13
C HIS A 292 4.72 -17.86 -0.74
N SER A 293 3.80 -17.16 -0.10
CA SER A 293 3.85 -16.85 1.32
C SER A 293 2.45 -16.96 1.92
N GLN A 294 2.39 -17.00 3.24
CA GLN A 294 1.14 -17.01 3.99
C GLN A 294 1.33 -16.22 5.27
N PHE A 295 0.46 -15.25 5.50
CA PHE A 295 0.46 -14.43 6.71
C PHE A 295 -0.75 -14.81 7.54
N ASN A 296 -0.51 -15.64 8.53
CA ASN A 296 -1.56 -16.09 9.44
C ASN A 296 -1.65 -15.15 10.64
N PRO A 297 -2.87 -14.82 11.08
CA PRO A 297 -3.09 -14.06 12.30
C PRO A 297 -2.52 -14.75 13.54
N GLY A 298 -2.24 -13.96 14.59
CA GLY A 298 -1.70 -14.48 15.86
C GLY A 298 -0.18 -14.41 15.92
N SER A 299 0.53 -15.54 15.92
CA SER A 299 1.98 -15.55 16.15
C SER A 299 2.80 -15.33 14.87
N PRO A 300 3.95 -14.62 14.92
CA PRO A 300 4.93 -14.60 13.83
C PRO A 300 5.37 -15.99 13.35
N LYS A 301 5.22 -17.02 14.18
CA LYS A 301 5.57 -18.42 13.88
C LYS A 301 4.58 -19.10 12.92
N ASP A 302 3.36 -18.58 12.84
CA ASP A 302 2.29 -19.15 12.01
C ASP A 302 2.34 -18.63 10.57
N SER A 303 3.08 -17.54 10.34
CA SER A 303 3.31 -16.92 9.03
C SER A 303 4.63 -17.40 8.42
N TYR A 304 4.68 -17.59 7.09
CA TYR A 304 5.89 -18.04 6.40
C TYR A 304 6.06 -17.53 4.97
N ILE A 305 7.32 -17.55 4.51
CA ILE A 305 7.73 -17.47 3.10
C ILE A 305 8.22 -18.85 2.67
N GLN A 306 7.71 -19.37 1.56
CA GLN A 306 8.08 -20.68 1.04
C GLN A 306 9.39 -20.60 0.25
N PHE A 307 10.49 -21.15 0.78
CA PHE A 307 11.69 -21.45 -0.01
C PHE A 307 11.60 -22.87 -0.57
N SER A 308 12.46 -23.22 -1.53
CA SER A 308 12.47 -24.57 -2.08
C SER A 308 12.98 -25.63 -1.10
N ASP A 309 13.77 -25.24 -0.09
CA ASP A 309 14.28 -26.15 0.95
C ASP A 309 13.42 -26.19 2.23
N ARG A 310 12.63 -25.15 2.52
CA ARG A 310 11.82 -25.04 3.75
C ARG A 310 10.78 -23.92 3.68
N LYS A 311 9.83 -23.92 4.61
CA LYS A 311 9.03 -22.73 4.99
C LYS A 311 9.83 -21.93 6.02
N LEU A 312 10.13 -20.66 5.74
CA LEU A 312 10.82 -19.75 6.65
C LEU A 312 9.77 -18.88 7.36
N THR A 313 9.69 -18.97 8.69
CA THR A 313 8.68 -18.19 9.43
C THR A 313 9.04 -16.70 9.51
N LEU A 314 8.06 -15.83 9.80
CA LEU A 314 8.29 -14.39 9.93
C LEU A 314 9.34 -14.05 11.01
N GLU A 315 9.31 -14.74 12.16
CA GLU A 315 10.31 -14.63 13.23
C GLU A 315 11.74 -15.02 12.79
N GLN A 316 11.86 -15.87 11.76
CA GLN A 316 13.15 -16.35 11.27
C GLN A 316 13.78 -15.41 10.24
N ILE A 317 13.05 -14.40 9.73
CA ILE A 317 13.54 -13.50 8.69
C ILE A 317 14.73 -12.67 9.19
N GLN A 318 14.75 -12.23 10.44
CA GLN A 318 15.90 -11.55 11.06
C GLN A 318 17.20 -12.38 11.01
N ASN A 319 17.09 -13.71 10.94
CA ASN A 319 18.24 -14.62 10.88
C ASN A 319 18.84 -14.74 9.46
N LEU A 320 18.27 -14.05 8.46
CA LEU A 320 18.81 -13.97 7.11
C LEU A 320 20.06 -13.07 7.04
N GLY A 321 20.24 -12.15 8.00
CA GLY A 321 21.38 -11.23 8.02
C GLY A 321 21.33 -10.20 6.89
N LEU A 322 20.11 -9.75 6.54
CA LEU A 322 19.87 -8.71 5.54
C LEU A 322 20.14 -7.30 6.08
N ASP A 323 20.53 -7.16 7.35
CA ASP A 323 20.85 -5.93 8.09
C ASP A 323 22.35 -5.55 8.02
N ARG A 324 23.22 -6.39 7.44
CA ARG A 324 24.71 -6.21 7.49
C ARG A 324 25.43 -6.38 6.13
N PRO A 325 25.50 -5.33 5.29
CA PRO A 325 24.83 -4.04 5.45
C PRO A 325 23.31 -4.17 5.28
N PRO A 326 22.49 -3.18 5.67
CA PRO A 326 21.05 -3.22 5.41
C PRO A 326 20.75 -3.27 3.92
N VAL A 327 19.88 -4.19 3.50
CA VAL A 327 19.30 -4.19 2.14
C VAL A 327 18.50 -2.90 1.98
N ASP A 328 18.70 -2.19 0.86
CA ASP A 328 17.92 -0.98 0.59
C ASP A 328 16.47 -1.33 0.25
N LEU A 329 16.25 -2.40 -0.52
CA LEU A 329 14.91 -2.85 -0.90
C LEU A 329 14.78 -4.37 -0.92
N LEU A 330 13.91 -4.91 -0.06
CA LEU A 330 13.43 -6.28 -0.15
C LEU A 330 12.09 -6.29 -0.90
N VAL A 331 12.03 -6.91 -2.07
CA VAL A 331 10.77 -7.13 -2.80
C VAL A 331 10.29 -8.53 -2.51
N LEU A 332 9.14 -8.66 -1.86
CA LEU A 332 8.41 -9.91 -1.73
C LEU A 332 7.33 -9.96 -2.79
N SER A 333 7.66 -10.56 -3.93
CA SER A 333 6.71 -10.90 -4.98
C SER A 333 6.03 -12.24 -4.61
N ALA A 334 5.30 -12.20 -3.49
CA ALA A 334 4.66 -13.35 -2.91
C ALA A 334 3.22 -13.01 -2.49
N CYS A 335 2.35 -14.02 -2.51
CA CYS A 335 0.93 -13.86 -2.27
C CYS A 335 0.61 -13.61 -0.79
N GLU A 336 -0.43 -12.82 -0.51
CA GLU A 336 -0.98 -12.62 0.83
C GLU A 336 0.03 -12.12 1.86
N THR A 337 0.95 -11.23 1.46
CA THR A 337 2.00 -10.75 2.38
C THR A 337 1.54 -9.80 3.50
N ALA A 338 0.23 -9.78 3.81
CA ALA A 338 -0.46 -8.55 4.19
C ALA A 338 -1.92 -8.59 4.66
N LEU A 339 -2.64 -9.65 4.30
CA LEU A 339 -4.06 -9.77 4.56
C LEU A 339 -4.24 -10.71 5.74
N GLY A 340 -5.07 -10.32 6.71
CA GLY A 340 -5.62 -11.28 7.66
C GLY A 340 -6.25 -10.67 8.89
N ASP A 341 -7.49 -10.18 8.80
CA ASP A 341 -8.33 -9.79 9.94
C ASP A 341 -7.68 -8.81 10.96
N GLU A 342 -8.36 -8.48 12.06
CA GLU A 342 -7.74 -7.70 13.17
C GLU A 342 -6.56 -8.42 13.85
N GLU A 343 -6.19 -9.63 13.42
CA GLU A 343 -5.22 -10.48 14.12
C GLU A 343 -3.89 -10.71 13.35
N ALA A 344 -3.80 -10.43 12.04
CA ALA A 344 -2.54 -10.49 11.25
C ALA A 344 -1.90 -9.11 11.05
N GLU A 345 -2.26 -8.16 11.91
CA GLU A 345 -2.03 -6.73 11.74
C GLU A 345 -0.56 -6.31 11.70
N PHE A 346 0.35 -7.17 12.16
CA PHE A 346 1.78 -6.89 12.14
C PHE A 346 2.47 -7.40 10.88
N GLY A 347 1.82 -8.19 10.01
CA GLY A 347 2.46 -8.92 8.92
C GLY A 347 3.43 -8.08 8.07
N PHE A 348 2.97 -6.95 7.53
CA PHE A 348 3.79 -6.05 6.71
C PHE A 348 4.84 -5.25 7.48
N ALA A 349 4.38 -4.57 8.52
CA ALA A 349 5.19 -3.64 9.30
C ALA A 349 6.26 -4.41 10.06
N GLY A 350 5.84 -5.53 10.64
CA GLY A 350 6.68 -6.50 11.27
C GLY A 350 7.63 -7.23 10.33
N LEU A 351 7.26 -7.52 9.08
CA LEU A 351 8.20 -7.99 8.08
C LEU A 351 9.32 -6.98 7.82
N ALA A 352 9.01 -5.70 7.69
CA ALA A 352 10.04 -4.67 7.51
C ALA A 352 11.00 -4.63 8.71
N LEU A 353 10.46 -4.64 9.93
CA LEU A 353 11.25 -4.67 11.17
C LEU A 353 12.13 -5.94 11.27
N GLN A 354 11.52 -7.12 11.07
CA GLN A 354 12.22 -8.40 11.15
C GLN A 354 13.26 -8.56 10.04
N ALA A 355 13.03 -7.99 8.86
CA ALA A 355 14.01 -8.07 7.79
C ALA A 355 15.25 -7.18 8.06
N GLY A 356 15.14 -6.18 8.94
CA GLY A 356 16.24 -5.24 9.19
C GLY A 356 16.68 -4.49 7.93
N VAL A 357 15.76 -4.35 6.97
CA VAL A 357 15.96 -3.69 5.67
C VAL A 357 15.34 -2.31 5.69
N LYS A 358 15.79 -1.40 4.83
CA LYS A 358 15.24 -0.04 4.79
C LYS A 358 13.81 0.00 4.26
N SER A 359 13.54 -0.77 3.22
CA SER A 359 12.26 -0.78 2.51
C SER A 359 11.84 -2.19 2.15
N VAL A 360 10.54 -2.48 2.28
CA VAL A 360 9.92 -3.70 1.78
C VAL A 360 8.84 -3.37 0.78
N ILE A 361 8.82 -4.03 -0.38
CA ILE A 361 7.63 -4.09 -1.24
C ILE A 361 6.93 -5.42 -1.00
N ALA A 362 5.64 -5.38 -0.73
CA ALA A 362 4.82 -6.54 -0.42
C ALA A 362 3.39 -6.38 -0.96
N SER A 363 2.73 -7.49 -1.28
CA SER A 363 1.36 -7.58 -1.79
C SER A 363 0.31 -7.62 -0.67
N LEU A 364 -0.77 -6.86 -0.81
CA LEU A 364 -1.93 -6.77 0.08
C LEU A 364 -2.81 -8.02 0.00
N TRP A 365 -2.88 -8.67 -1.17
CA TRP A 365 -3.69 -9.85 -1.40
C TRP A 365 -3.04 -10.76 -2.44
N LEU A 366 -3.65 -11.93 -2.66
CA LEU A 366 -3.34 -12.79 -3.78
C LEU A 366 -3.65 -12.10 -5.12
N ILE A 367 -2.60 -11.63 -5.78
CA ILE A 367 -2.66 -11.03 -7.13
C ILE A 367 -2.39 -12.13 -8.15
N SER A 368 -3.04 -12.04 -9.32
CA SER A 368 -2.77 -12.98 -10.42
C SER A 368 -1.30 -12.96 -10.82
N ASP A 369 -0.73 -14.13 -11.07
CA ASP A 369 0.68 -14.32 -11.46
C ASP A 369 1.10 -13.40 -12.63
N ALA A 370 0.31 -13.34 -13.70
CA ALA A 370 0.61 -12.45 -14.83
C ALA A 370 0.49 -10.94 -14.50
N GLY A 371 -0.42 -10.56 -13.60
CA GLY A 371 -0.53 -9.19 -13.10
C GLY A 371 0.69 -8.79 -12.28
N THR A 372 1.23 -9.72 -11.49
CA THR A 372 2.48 -9.53 -10.74
C THR A 372 3.67 -9.35 -11.68
N VAL A 373 3.81 -10.22 -12.69
CA VAL A 373 4.84 -10.07 -13.74
C VAL A 373 4.75 -8.69 -14.39
N ALA A 374 3.53 -8.22 -14.70
CA ALA A 374 3.29 -6.91 -15.31
C ALA A 374 3.77 -5.76 -14.41
N LEU A 375 3.32 -5.74 -13.16
CA LEU A 375 3.66 -4.68 -12.21
C LEU A 375 5.17 -4.67 -11.92
N MET A 376 5.78 -5.83 -11.68
CA MET A 376 7.20 -5.93 -11.33
C MET A 376 8.10 -5.58 -12.51
N SER A 377 7.73 -5.96 -13.73
CA SER A 377 8.44 -5.54 -14.93
C SER A 377 8.47 -4.01 -15.06
N GLU A 378 7.30 -3.36 -14.93
CA GLU A 378 7.22 -1.90 -14.96
C GLU A 378 7.93 -1.24 -13.78
N PHE A 379 7.82 -1.80 -12.58
CA PHE A 379 8.48 -1.29 -11.39
C PHE A 379 10.00 -1.25 -11.57
N TYR A 380 10.62 -2.36 -11.95
CA TYR A 380 12.07 -2.42 -12.15
C TYR A 380 12.54 -1.56 -13.33
N GLN A 381 11.73 -1.43 -14.39
CA GLN A 381 12.01 -0.54 -15.50
C GLN A 381 12.02 0.93 -15.04
N ASN A 382 11.02 1.34 -14.26
CA ASN A 382 10.93 2.69 -13.72
C ASN A 382 12.04 2.95 -12.69
N LEU A 383 12.34 1.99 -11.81
CA LEU A 383 13.39 2.08 -10.79
C LEU A 383 14.78 2.29 -11.40
N LYS A 384 15.02 1.76 -12.61
CA LYS A 384 16.27 1.96 -13.33
C LYS A 384 16.46 3.42 -13.76
N SER A 385 15.37 4.10 -14.07
CA SER A 385 15.37 5.51 -14.49
C SER A 385 15.22 6.51 -13.33
N ASP A 386 14.56 6.08 -12.26
CA ASP A 386 14.23 6.87 -11.08
C ASP A 386 14.60 6.07 -9.84
N PRO A 387 15.68 6.43 -9.11
CA PRO A 387 16.23 5.57 -8.07
C PRO A 387 15.38 5.48 -6.81
N ILE A 388 14.34 6.33 -6.69
CA ILE A 388 13.42 6.38 -5.54
C ILE A 388 12.31 5.34 -5.72
N GLN A 389 12.25 4.39 -4.79
CA GLN A 389 11.41 3.20 -4.87
C GLN A 389 9.91 3.55 -4.96
N VAL A 390 9.44 4.50 -4.15
CA VAL A 390 8.00 4.87 -4.16
C VAL A 390 7.55 5.54 -5.44
N THR A 391 8.42 6.35 -6.05
CA THR A 391 8.10 6.99 -7.32
C THR A 391 8.11 5.94 -8.45
N ALA A 392 9.03 4.98 -8.42
CA ALA A 392 9.07 3.88 -9.37
C ALA A 392 7.82 2.98 -9.27
N LEU A 393 7.39 2.63 -8.04
CA LEU A 393 6.18 1.82 -7.82
C LEU A 393 4.93 2.58 -8.29
N ARG A 394 4.79 3.85 -7.91
CA ARG A 394 3.67 4.69 -8.35
C ARG A 394 3.58 4.77 -9.88
N LYS A 395 4.69 4.96 -10.58
CA LYS A 395 4.72 5.00 -12.05
C LYS A 395 4.22 3.69 -12.66
N ALA A 396 4.66 2.54 -12.13
CA ALA A 396 4.18 1.23 -12.56
C ALA A 396 2.67 1.06 -12.33
N GLN A 397 2.18 1.47 -11.16
CA GLN A 397 0.75 1.40 -10.82
C GLN A 397 -0.10 2.29 -11.73
N ILE A 398 0.34 3.50 -12.02
CA ILE A 398 -0.34 4.43 -12.92
C ILE A 398 -0.34 3.91 -14.37
N ALA A 399 0.77 3.33 -14.85
CA ALA A 399 0.84 2.75 -16.19
C ALA A 399 -0.19 1.61 -16.36
N MET A 400 -0.31 0.73 -15.36
CA MET A 400 -1.34 -0.32 -15.36
C MET A 400 -2.75 0.28 -15.31
N LEU A 401 -3.01 1.22 -14.40
CA LEU A 401 -4.28 1.93 -14.27
C LEU A 401 -4.73 2.58 -15.59
N LYS A 402 -3.81 3.18 -16.35
CA LYS A 402 -4.10 3.82 -17.63
C LYS A 402 -4.26 2.84 -18.80
N GLY A 403 -4.06 1.54 -18.56
CA GLY A 403 -4.09 0.52 -19.61
C GLY A 403 -2.90 0.58 -20.56
N GLU A 404 -1.80 1.23 -20.14
CA GLU A 404 -0.54 1.27 -20.89
C GLU A 404 0.18 -0.10 -20.83
N VAL A 405 -0.20 -0.93 -19.85
CA VAL A 405 0.27 -2.30 -19.65
C VAL A 405 -0.86 -3.29 -19.92
N TYR A 406 -0.70 -4.16 -20.92
CA TYR A 406 -1.76 -5.07 -21.37
C TYR A 406 -1.20 -6.35 -22.00
N VAL A 407 -2.01 -7.40 -22.06
CA VAL A 407 -1.65 -8.65 -22.73
C VAL A 407 -2.29 -8.72 -24.11
N GLU A 408 -1.47 -8.86 -25.15
CA GLU A 408 -1.90 -9.04 -26.54
C GLU A 408 -1.13 -10.20 -27.18
N LYS A 409 -1.87 -11.17 -27.76
CA LYS A 409 -1.30 -12.32 -28.50
C LYS A 409 -0.24 -13.11 -27.69
N GLY A 410 -0.49 -13.28 -26.39
CA GLY A 410 0.43 -13.98 -25.48
C GLY A 410 1.68 -13.17 -25.10
N GLN A 411 1.73 -11.88 -25.46
CA GLN A 411 2.78 -10.96 -25.03
C GLN A 411 2.22 -9.95 -24.03
N LEU A 412 2.91 -9.79 -22.92
CA LEU A 412 2.73 -8.65 -22.03
C LEU A 412 3.47 -7.46 -22.63
N ARG A 413 2.71 -6.43 -22.97
CA ARG A 413 3.21 -5.15 -23.49
C ARG A 413 3.12 -4.12 -22.39
N GLY A 414 4.22 -3.42 -22.15
CA GLY A 414 4.29 -2.30 -21.22
C GLY A 414 5.05 -1.13 -21.83
N SER A 415 5.48 -0.19 -20.99
CA SER A 415 6.03 1.11 -21.42
C SER A 415 7.25 0.98 -22.32
N ASN A 416 8.12 -0.01 -22.06
CA ASN A 416 9.39 -0.20 -22.78
C ASN A 416 9.76 -1.67 -23.05
N THR A 417 8.87 -2.62 -22.75
CA THR A 417 9.18 -4.06 -22.84
C THR A 417 8.02 -4.83 -23.45
N ALA A 418 8.36 -5.80 -24.32
CA ALA A 418 7.45 -6.83 -24.79
C ALA A 418 7.94 -8.18 -24.29
N ILE A 419 7.18 -8.80 -23.40
CA ILE A 419 7.53 -10.02 -22.69
C ILE A 419 6.66 -11.15 -23.23
N THR A 420 7.26 -12.26 -23.63
CA THR A 420 6.49 -13.45 -24.04
C THR A 420 6.03 -14.18 -22.78
N LEU A 421 4.72 -14.36 -22.63
CA LEU A 421 4.14 -15.10 -21.52
C LEU A 421 4.03 -16.60 -21.86
N PRO A 422 4.29 -17.50 -20.90
CA PRO A 422 3.94 -18.90 -21.02
C PRO A 422 2.46 -19.10 -21.37
N PRO A 423 2.09 -20.16 -22.12
CA PRO A 423 0.70 -20.41 -22.48
C PRO A 423 -0.25 -20.45 -21.28
N THR A 424 0.21 -20.99 -20.15
CA THR A 424 -0.50 -21.06 -18.86
C THR A 424 -0.87 -19.69 -18.29
N LEU A 425 -0.10 -18.65 -18.61
CA LEU A 425 -0.34 -17.26 -18.23
C LEU A 425 -1.03 -16.43 -19.31
N SER A 426 -1.26 -16.99 -20.50
CA SER A 426 -1.78 -16.24 -21.64
C SER A 426 -3.30 -16.38 -21.84
N GLN A 427 -3.97 -17.25 -21.07
CA GLN A 427 -5.36 -17.60 -21.32
C GLN A 427 -6.37 -16.81 -20.45
N ASN A 428 -7.32 -16.18 -21.17
CA ASN A 428 -8.69 -15.79 -20.83
C ASN A 428 -9.03 -14.63 -19.86
N ASP A 429 -8.17 -14.20 -18.93
CA ASP A 429 -8.53 -13.13 -17.97
C ASP A 429 -7.66 -11.85 -17.98
N LEU A 430 -6.67 -11.75 -18.88
CA LEU A 430 -5.59 -10.74 -18.75
C LEU A 430 -5.60 -9.62 -19.81
N LYS A 431 -6.71 -9.44 -20.54
CA LYS A 431 -6.77 -8.40 -21.59
C LYS A 431 -6.72 -6.98 -21.05
N ASN A 432 -7.16 -6.76 -19.81
CA ASN A 432 -7.15 -5.45 -19.19
C ASN A 432 -6.65 -5.53 -17.74
N LEU A 433 -5.47 -4.95 -17.51
CA LEU A 433 -4.83 -4.86 -16.20
C LEU A 433 -5.13 -3.54 -15.48
N SER A 434 -6.07 -2.73 -15.99
CA SER A 434 -6.42 -1.42 -15.42
C SER A 434 -7.25 -1.50 -14.15
N HIS A 435 -7.83 -2.65 -13.81
CA HIS A 435 -8.54 -2.82 -12.54
C HIS A 435 -7.59 -2.65 -11.35
N PRO A 436 -7.98 -1.94 -10.28
CA PRO A 436 -7.13 -1.77 -9.11
C PRO A 436 -6.65 -3.07 -8.47
N TYR A 437 -7.40 -4.17 -8.61
CA TYR A 437 -6.94 -5.52 -8.25
C TYR A 437 -5.48 -5.82 -8.63
N TYR A 438 -5.05 -5.41 -9.82
CA TYR A 438 -3.72 -5.75 -10.35
C TYR A 438 -2.61 -4.79 -9.88
N TRP A 439 -2.94 -3.53 -9.58
CA TRP A 439 -1.93 -2.50 -9.32
C TRP A 439 -1.99 -1.93 -7.89
N SER A 440 -3.14 -1.87 -7.25
CA SER A 440 -3.26 -1.32 -5.88
C SER A 440 -2.90 -2.32 -4.78
N GLY A 441 -2.61 -3.57 -5.16
CA GLY A 441 -2.26 -4.62 -4.22
C GLY A 441 -0.83 -4.53 -3.69
N PHE A 442 0.15 -4.02 -4.43
CA PHE A 442 1.50 -3.86 -3.88
C PHE A 442 1.68 -2.50 -3.20
N THR A 443 2.43 -2.51 -2.10
CA THR A 443 2.83 -1.30 -1.37
C THR A 443 4.26 -1.37 -0.89
N ILE A 444 4.85 -0.20 -0.68
CA ILE A 444 6.08 -0.04 0.10
C ILE A 444 5.75 0.10 1.59
N ILE A 445 6.55 -0.56 2.42
CA ILE A 445 6.59 -0.43 3.88
C ILE A 445 8.02 -0.05 4.31
N GLY A 446 8.14 0.86 5.26
CA GLY A 446 9.42 1.41 5.72
C GLY A 446 9.80 2.68 4.94
N SER A 447 11.10 2.87 4.75
CA SER A 447 11.66 4.06 4.08
C SER A 447 11.35 4.04 2.58
N PRO A 448 10.68 5.04 1.99
CA PRO A 448 10.28 4.96 0.58
C PRO A 448 11.26 5.54 -0.47
N TRP A 449 12.45 5.97 -0.07
CA TRP A 449 13.36 6.78 -0.90
C TRP A 449 14.73 6.18 -1.23
#